data_AF-A0A7X8LI96-F1
#
_entry.id   AF-A0A7X8LI96-F1
#
_cell.length_a   1.000
_cell.length_b   1.000
_cell.length_c   1.000
_cell.angle_alpha   90.00
_cell.angle_beta   90.00
_cell.angle_gamma   90.00
#
_symmetry.space_group_name_H-M   'P 1'
#
loop_
_entity.id
_entity.type
_entity.pdbx_description
1 polymer ?
#
loop_
_entity_poly.entity_id
_entity_poly.type
_entity_poly.pdbx_seq_one_letter_code
_entity_poly.pdbx_strand_id
1 'polypeptide(L)'
;MNNKIIFAVLAVAVVAVVAVMVMRGERNGSDSTNSDPLAVVASPKPTDKNVGRSEAAKLTSDKKLVSSPGHVEVEIDERDLIDEEKIGAITRDLEEMLDDDNRSGILREAERLYRHPEPEVRSRVAFALDWVGLPALPLLTKMLVDPDPEVAEEVQDFWRGTLAEVENEFDKAEMLDAAAEIFGDDITLEFLDDLIIELDMLEEVVALPKLIEMLKRVEDQECVDLLIEAIDSIVASDETPTTKADSLLQALAYQIELEEEAAEDITPAEPITELPTAIVRPRK
;
A
#
# COMPACT_ATOMS: atom_id res chain seq x y z
N MET A 1 17.62 -3.92 -43.67
CA MET A 1 18.63 -3.64 -42.61
C MET A 1 17.85 -3.50 -41.31
N ASN A 2 17.32 -4.62 -40.80
CA ASN A 2 17.90 -5.48 -39.75
C ASN A 2 17.45 -5.03 -38.36
N ASN A 3 16.14 -5.12 -38.09
CA ASN A 3 15.57 -5.03 -36.74
C ASN A 3 16.26 -6.03 -35.80
N LYS A 4 16.64 -7.21 -36.32
CA LYS A 4 17.45 -8.21 -35.59
C LYS A 4 18.80 -7.70 -35.06
N ILE A 5 19.43 -6.70 -35.71
CA ILE A 5 20.67 -6.10 -35.20
C ILE A 5 20.36 -5.08 -34.11
N ILE A 6 19.23 -4.38 -34.20
CA ILE A 6 18.80 -3.43 -33.17
C ILE A 6 18.43 -4.19 -31.88
N PHE A 7 17.69 -5.30 -31.99
CA PHE A 7 17.35 -6.17 -30.85
C PHE A 7 18.58 -6.79 -30.18
N ALA A 8 19.56 -7.26 -30.95
CA ALA A 8 20.80 -7.80 -30.39
C ALA A 8 21.63 -6.75 -29.63
N VAL A 9 21.60 -5.48 -30.06
CA VAL A 9 22.33 -4.40 -29.39
C VAL A 9 21.61 -3.96 -28.10
N LEU A 10 20.27 -3.97 -28.10
CA LEU A 10 19.47 -3.58 -26.94
C LEU A 10 19.54 -4.63 -25.81
N ALA A 11 19.46 -5.91 -26.15
CA ALA A 11 19.62 -7.01 -25.17
C ALA A 11 21.00 -7.00 -24.50
N VAL A 12 22.07 -6.74 -25.25
CA VAL A 12 23.43 -6.64 -24.70
C VAL A 12 23.59 -5.41 -23.80
N ALA A 13 22.91 -4.31 -24.11
CA ALA A 13 22.94 -3.10 -23.28
C ALA A 13 22.25 -3.32 -21.92
N VAL A 14 21.11 -4.02 -21.89
CA VAL A 14 20.38 -4.32 -20.64
C VAL A 14 21.20 -5.25 -19.74
N VAL A 15 21.78 -6.32 -20.29
CA VAL A 15 22.66 -7.24 -19.53
C VAL A 15 23.87 -6.51 -18.94
N ALA A 16 24.44 -5.54 -19.67
CA ALA A 16 25.57 -4.75 -19.18
C ALA A 16 25.18 -3.80 -18.04
N VAL A 17 23.97 -3.21 -18.05
CA VAL A 17 23.50 -2.33 -16.96
C VAL A 17 23.24 -3.14 -15.69
N VAL A 18 22.61 -4.30 -15.80
CA VAL A 18 22.33 -5.19 -14.66
C VAL A 18 23.63 -5.69 -14.02
N ALA A 19 24.62 -6.11 -14.82
CA ALA A 19 25.92 -6.55 -14.30
C ALA A 19 26.69 -5.44 -13.58
N VAL A 20 26.59 -4.18 -14.04
CA VAL A 20 27.23 -3.03 -13.39
C VAL A 20 26.55 -2.67 -12.06
N MET A 21 25.25 -2.88 -11.93
CA MET A 21 24.54 -2.65 -10.67
C MET A 21 24.87 -3.71 -9.61
N VAL A 22 24.93 -4.99 -9.99
CA VAL A 22 25.30 -6.09 -9.09
C VAL A 22 26.74 -5.92 -8.56
N MET A 23 27.69 -5.52 -9.40
CA MET A 23 29.08 -5.31 -8.97
C MET A 23 29.30 -4.06 -8.10
N ARG A 24 28.30 -3.19 -7.95
CA ARG A 24 28.42 -1.95 -7.15
C ARG A 24 27.91 -2.11 -5.71
N GLY A 25 27.18 -3.19 -5.41
CA GLY A 25 26.65 -3.50 -4.07
C GLY A 25 27.67 -4.10 -3.09
N GLU A 26 28.75 -4.75 -3.56
CA GLU A 26 29.65 -5.53 -2.69
C GLU A 26 30.80 -4.74 -2.05
N ARG A 27 30.84 -3.40 -2.17
CA ARG A 27 32.06 -2.61 -1.81
C ARG A 27 32.02 -1.81 -0.50
N ASN A 28 31.00 -1.96 0.34
CA ASN A 28 30.96 -1.31 1.65
C ASN A 28 30.77 -2.32 2.79
N GLY A 29 31.87 -2.87 3.30
CA GLY A 29 31.83 -3.70 4.50
C GLY A 29 33.16 -4.31 4.89
N SER A 30 34.02 -3.53 5.56
CA SER A 30 34.92 -3.99 6.65
C SER A 30 35.96 -2.92 6.98
N ASP A 31 35.92 -2.39 8.21
CA ASP A 31 37.08 -2.34 9.10
C ASP A 31 36.73 -1.60 10.41
N SER A 32 36.61 -2.34 11.51
CA SER A 32 37.46 -2.09 12.69
C SER A 32 37.28 -3.21 13.71
N THR A 33 38.30 -4.05 13.82
CA THR A 33 38.59 -4.81 15.03
C THR A 33 39.87 -4.23 15.62
N ASN A 34 39.84 -3.85 16.89
CA ASN A 34 41.03 -3.96 17.74
C ASN A 34 40.66 -3.94 19.23
N SER A 35 41.18 -4.92 19.95
CA SER A 35 41.00 -5.14 21.38
C SER A 35 42.29 -4.79 22.14
N ASP A 36 42.13 -4.01 23.23
CA ASP A 36 42.79 -4.11 24.56
C ASP A 36 44.33 -3.97 24.72
N PRO A 37 44.94 -3.76 25.94
CA PRO A 37 44.40 -3.91 27.32
C PRO A 37 44.85 -2.91 28.45
N LEU A 38 44.16 -3.01 29.60
CA LEU A 38 44.59 -2.94 31.04
C LEU A 38 45.18 -1.67 31.69
N ALA A 39 44.49 -1.17 32.73
CA ALA A 39 45.02 -0.82 34.07
C ALA A 39 43.85 -0.52 35.05
N VAL A 40 43.44 -1.44 35.94
CA VAL A 40 43.76 -1.50 37.39
C VAL A 40 43.62 -0.15 38.14
N VAL A 41 42.66 -0.08 39.10
CA VAL A 41 42.83 0.31 40.53
C VAL A 41 41.56 0.99 41.11
N ALA A 42 41.05 0.35 42.18
CA ALA A 42 40.33 0.86 43.37
C ALA A 42 38.95 1.53 43.27
N SER A 43 37.95 0.80 43.79
CA SER A 43 36.86 1.37 44.61
C SER A 43 37.37 1.76 46.00
N PRO A 44 36.79 2.79 46.65
CA PRO A 44 36.02 2.50 47.86
C PRO A 44 34.72 3.33 48.03
N LYS A 45 33.65 2.61 48.38
CA LYS A 45 32.59 2.82 49.39
C LYS A 45 31.92 4.19 49.69
N PRO A 46 30.70 4.16 50.29
CA PRO A 46 29.61 5.13 50.07
C PRO A 46 29.36 6.06 51.27
N THR A 47 28.55 7.10 51.04
CA THR A 47 27.91 7.91 52.09
C THR A 47 26.48 8.31 51.71
N ASP A 48 25.54 7.54 52.23
CA ASP A 48 24.35 7.93 53.01
C ASP A 48 23.98 9.43 53.18
N LYS A 49 22.72 9.79 52.86
CA LYS A 49 21.72 10.53 53.69
C LYS A 49 20.82 11.54 52.93
N ASN A 50 19.51 11.26 53.00
CA ASN A 50 18.31 12.13 53.19
C ASN A 50 17.16 11.55 52.35
N VAL A 51 16.09 10.94 52.86
CA VAL A 51 15.13 11.24 53.95
C VAL A 51 14.32 12.53 53.75
N GLY A 52 13.04 12.31 53.41
CA GLY A 52 11.88 13.22 53.43
C GLY A 52 10.87 12.66 52.43
N ARG A 53 9.85 11.85 52.75
CA ARG A 53 8.75 11.87 53.74
C ARG A 53 7.73 13.00 53.54
N SER A 54 6.47 12.56 53.43
CA SER A 54 5.17 13.27 53.37
C SER A 54 4.76 13.69 51.96
N GLU A 55 3.53 13.49 51.47
CA GLU A 55 2.26 13.43 52.19
C GLU A 55 1.18 12.71 51.38
N ALA A 56 0.38 11.88 52.05
CA ALA A 56 -0.84 11.30 51.52
C ALA A 56 -1.97 12.33 51.61
N ALA A 57 -2.55 12.72 50.48
CA ALA A 57 -3.81 13.44 50.45
C ALA A 57 -4.95 12.43 50.29
N LYS A 58 -5.68 12.22 51.41
CA LYS A 58 -7.02 11.64 51.41
C LYS A 58 -7.95 12.59 50.66
N LEU A 59 -8.45 12.19 49.49
CA LEU A 59 -9.72 12.69 48.97
C LEU A 59 -10.82 11.70 49.33
N THR A 60 -11.76 12.19 50.13
CA THR A 60 -13.00 11.52 50.49
C THR A 60 -13.97 11.63 49.33
N SER A 61 -14.13 10.57 48.53
CA SER A 61 -15.26 10.45 47.62
C SER A 61 -16.48 10.02 48.43
N ASP A 62 -17.44 10.94 48.55
CA ASP A 62 -18.74 10.69 49.16
C ASP A 62 -19.51 9.67 48.31
N LYS A 63 -19.46 8.40 48.74
CA LYS A 63 -20.31 7.31 48.23
C LYS A 63 -21.77 7.61 48.56
N LYS A 64 -22.53 8.07 47.56
CA LYS A 64 -24.00 8.02 47.61
C LYS A 64 -24.45 6.66 47.06
N LEU A 65 -24.55 5.67 47.96
CA LEU A 65 -25.16 4.37 47.68
C LEU A 65 -26.66 4.55 47.41
N VAL A 66 -27.08 4.44 46.15
CA VAL A 66 -28.47 4.13 45.78
C VAL A 66 -28.50 2.66 45.40
N SER A 67 -29.03 1.84 46.30
CA SER A 67 -29.17 0.40 46.10
C SER A 67 -30.41 0.13 45.23
N SER A 68 -30.21 -0.45 44.04
CA SER A 68 -31.25 -1.17 43.29
C SER A 68 -30.64 -2.43 42.66
N PRO A 69 -31.19 -3.64 42.90
CA PRO A 69 -30.57 -4.88 42.44
C PRO A 69 -30.97 -5.18 41.00
N GLY A 70 -30.00 -5.19 40.07
CA GLY A 70 -30.20 -5.81 38.75
C GLY A 70 -29.51 -5.18 37.54
N HIS A 71 -28.73 -4.10 37.68
CA HIS A 71 -27.97 -3.54 36.56
C HIS A 71 -26.47 -3.77 36.74
N VAL A 72 -25.83 -4.28 35.69
CA VAL A 72 -24.38 -4.16 35.49
C VAL A 72 -24.12 -2.66 35.34
N GLU A 73 -23.69 -2.01 36.41
CA GLU A 73 -23.15 -0.65 36.33
C GLU A 73 -21.80 -0.77 35.63
N VAL A 74 -21.78 -0.45 34.33
CA VAL A 74 -20.55 -0.11 33.63
C VAL A 74 -20.09 1.20 34.26
N GLU A 75 -19.01 1.13 35.04
CA GLU A 75 -18.37 2.30 35.65
C GLU A 75 -17.65 3.05 34.52
N ILE A 76 -18.36 3.99 33.89
CA ILE A 76 -17.79 4.85 32.85
C ILE A 76 -16.90 5.87 33.58
N ASP A 77 -15.59 5.88 33.29
CA ASP A 77 -14.67 6.88 33.83
C ASP A 77 -15.09 8.26 33.27
N GLU A 78 -15.21 9.27 34.13
CA GLU A 78 -15.55 10.64 33.71
C GLU A 78 -14.53 11.21 32.71
N ARG A 79 -13.32 10.64 32.66
CA ARG A 79 -12.29 10.97 31.66
C ARG A 79 -12.66 10.47 30.25
N ASP A 80 -13.21 9.27 30.15
CA ASP A 80 -13.61 8.67 28.87
C ASP A 80 -14.78 9.47 28.25
N LEU A 81 -15.68 10.00 29.08
CA LEU A 81 -16.78 10.87 28.63
C LEU A 81 -16.32 12.23 28.08
N ILE A 82 -15.22 12.78 28.61
CA ILE A 82 -14.66 14.06 28.15
C ILE A 82 -13.98 13.90 26.80
N ASP A 83 -13.36 12.74 26.56
CA ASP A 83 -12.70 12.43 25.30
C ASP A 83 -13.73 12.20 24.17
N GLU A 84 -14.82 11.48 24.42
CA GLU A 84 -15.92 11.32 23.44
C GLU A 84 -16.59 12.66 23.04
N GLU A 85 -16.90 13.54 24.00
CA GLU A 85 -17.51 14.85 23.71
C GLU A 85 -16.58 15.71 22.83
N LYS A 86 -15.28 15.67 23.12
CA LYS A 86 -14.27 16.41 22.36
C LYS A 86 -14.11 15.84 20.95
N ILE A 87 -14.08 14.52 20.80
CA ILE A 87 -14.00 13.86 19.49
C ILE A 87 -15.26 14.18 18.68
N GLY A 88 -16.45 14.05 19.27
CA GLY A 88 -17.71 14.45 18.64
C GLY A 88 -17.71 15.91 18.21
N ALA A 89 -17.17 16.82 19.02
CA ALA A 89 -17.05 18.23 18.62
C ALA A 89 -16.10 18.45 17.41
N ILE A 90 -15.06 17.62 17.28
CA ILE A 90 -14.11 17.67 16.15
C ILE A 90 -14.73 17.09 14.88
N THR A 91 -15.50 16.01 14.99
CA THR A 91 -16.12 15.29 13.86
C THR A 91 -17.53 15.74 13.52
N ARG A 92 -18.12 16.64 14.30
CA ARG A 92 -19.49 17.14 14.12
C ARG A 92 -19.82 17.58 12.69
N ASP A 93 -18.92 18.34 12.07
CA ASP A 93 -19.15 18.85 10.71
C ASP A 93 -19.12 17.69 9.68
N LEU A 94 -18.31 16.65 9.92
CA LEU A 94 -18.26 15.43 9.10
C LEU A 94 -19.55 14.61 9.27
N GLU A 95 -20.03 14.46 10.51
CA GLU A 95 -21.27 13.76 10.85
C GLU A 95 -22.50 14.45 10.24
N GLU A 96 -22.59 15.78 10.32
CA GLU A 96 -23.66 16.56 9.68
C GLU A 96 -23.65 16.35 8.15
N MET A 97 -22.46 16.27 7.53
CA MET A 97 -22.34 16.01 6.10
C MET A 97 -22.71 14.59 5.70
N LEU A 98 -22.50 13.60 6.58
CA LEU A 98 -22.98 12.23 6.37
C LEU A 98 -24.51 12.17 6.39
N ASP A 99 -25.15 12.84 7.37
CA ASP A 99 -26.61 12.92 7.46
C ASP A 99 -27.25 13.59 6.24
N ASP A 100 -26.57 14.59 5.67
CA ASP A 100 -27.04 15.36 4.51
C ASP A 100 -26.66 14.76 3.13
N ASP A 101 -25.98 13.60 3.07
CA ASP A 101 -25.41 13.00 1.84
C ASP A 101 -24.51 13.98 1.06
N ASN A 102 -23.73 14.79 1.78
CA ASN A 102 -22.85 15.79 1.18
C ASN A 102 -21.46 15.21 0.87
N ARG A 103 -21.38 14.31 -0.11
CA ARG A 103 -20.15 13.62 -0.52
C ARG A 103 -18.94 14.54 -0.75
N SER A 104 -19.15 15.64 -1.46
CA SER A 104 -18.06 16.60 -1.72
C SER A 104 -17.62 17.35 -0.48
N GLY A 105 -18.54 17.59 0.46
CA GLY A 105 -18.23 18.11 1.78
C GLY A 105 -17.40 17.13 2.59
N ILE A 106 -17.83 15.86 2.63
CA ILE A 106 -17.15 14.76 3.33
C ILE A 106 -15.71 14.64 2.88
N LEU A 107 -15.45 14.56 1.57
CA LEU A 107 -14.07 14.45 1.04
C LEU A 107 -13.17 15.60 1.50
N ARG A 108 -13.67 16.83 1.42
CA ARG A 108 -12.90 18.01 1.84
C ARG A 108 -12.61 18.01 3.34
N GLU A 109 -13.58 17.58 4.15
CA GLU A 109 -13.41 17.53 5.60
C GLU A 109 -12.49 16.38 6.03
N ALA A 110 -12.62 15.23 5.38
CA ALA A 110 -11.72 14.08 5.52
C ALA A 110 -10.26 14.44 5.20
N GLU A 111 -10.00 15.18 4.10
CA GLU A 111 -8.65 15.67 3.77
C GLU A 111 -8.03 16.54 4.88
N ARG A 112 -8.85 17.24 5.66
CA ARG A 112 -8.40 18.03 6.81
C ARG A 112 -8.09 17.15 8.02
N LEU A 113 -8.80 16.05 8.19
CA LEU A 113 -8.85 15.26 9.42
C LEU A 113 -8.09 13.92 9.37
N TYR A 114 -7.76 13.37 8.19
CA TYR A 114 -7.17 12.03 8.07
C TYR A 114 -5.81 11.84 8.77
N ARG A 115 -5.14 12.93 9.19
CA ARG A 115 -3.89 12.91 9.98
C ARG A 115 -4.06 13.48 11.38
N HIS A 116 -5.30 13.54 11.87
CA HIS A 116 -5.57 14.03 13.21
C HIS A 116 -4.86 13.14 14.24
N PRO A 117 -4.26 13.70 15.32
CA PRO A 117 -3.50 12.90 16.29
C PRO A 117 -4.34 11.84 17.02
N GLU A 118 -5.64 12.08 17.16
CA GLU A 118 -6.58 11.16 17.81
C GLU A 118 -6.99 10.02 16.85
N PRO A 119 -6.72 8.73 17.16
CA PRO A 119 -7.12 7.59 16.34
C PRO A 119 -8.62 7.52 16.08
N GLU A 120 -9.46 7.78 17.08
CA GLU A 120 -10.93 7.74 16.90
C GLU A 120 -11.41 8.77 15.85
N VAL A 121 -10.75 9.93 15.75
CA VAL A 121 -11.05 10.91 14.68
C VAL A 121 -10.67 10.36 13.32
N ARG A 122 -9.54 9.64 13.21
CA ARG A 122 -9.10 9.02 11.94
C ARG A 122 -9.99 7.84 11.54
N SER A 123 -10.44 7.02 12.49
CA SER A 123 -11.44 5.97 12.27
C SER A 123 -12.74 6.55 11.71
N ARG A 124 -13.28 7.62 12.30
CA ARG A 124 -14.49 8.31 11.76
C ARG A 124 -14.28 8.87 10.36
N VAL A 125 -13.08 9.33 10.05
CA VAL A 125 -12.73 9.75 8.69
C VAL A 125 -12.74 8.56 7.74
N ALA A 126 -12.13 7.43 8.11
CA ALA A 126 -12.12 6.21 7.30
C ALA A 126 -13.54 5.72 7.01
N PHE A 127 -14.40 5.67 8.03
CA PHE A 127 -15.81 5.33 7.88
C PHE A 127 -16.56 6.27 6.93
N ALA A 128 -16.35 7.59 7.07
CA ALA A 128 -17.00 8.55 6.17
C ALA A 128 -16.51 8.41 4.71
N LEU A 129 -15.26 8.01 4.52
CA LEU A 129 -14.67 7.77 3.21
C LEU A 129 -15.21 6.49 2.56
N ASP A 130 -15.33 5.40 3.32
CA ASP A 130 -16.01 4.17 2.89
C ASP A 130 -17.42 4.47 2.37
N TRP A 131 -18.17 5.27 3.13
CA TRP A 131 -19.51 5.68 2.75
C TRP A 131 -19.57 6.47 1.43
N VAL A 132 -18.54 7.26 1.12
CA VAL A 132 -18.43 7.98 -0.16
C VAL A 132 -18.14 7.02 -1.32
N GLY A 133 -17.42 5.92 -1.07
CA GLY A 133 -17.05 4.88 -2.03
C GLY A 133 -15.90 5.29 -2.95
N LEU A 134 -15.93 4.84 -4.22
CA LEU A 134 -14.85 5.00 -5.20
C LEU A 134 -14.14 6.38 -5.24
N PRO A 135 -14.83 7.54 -5.15
CA PRO A 135 -14.15 8.85 -5.15
C PRO A 135 -13.21 9.07 -3.96
N ALA A 136 -13.41 8.34 -2.86
CA ALA A 136 -12.61 8.41 -1.65
C ALA A 136 -11.42 7.43 -1.63
N LEU A 137 -11.39 6.47 -2.55
CA LEU A 137 -10.38 5.41 -2.59
C LEU A 137 -8.93 5.94 -2.53
N PRO A 138 -8.54 7.01 -3.27
CA PRO A 138 -7.18 7.56 -3.18
C PRO A 138 -6.82 8.10 -1.79
N LEU A 139 -7.81 8.55 -1.00
CA LEU A 139 -7.57 9.00 0.36
C LEU A 139 -7.54 7.83 1.36
N LEU A 140 -8.36 6.80 1.17
CA LEU A 140 -8.26 5.53 1.91
C LEU A 140 -6.88 4.88 1.69
N THR A 141 -6.38 4.85 0.46
CA THR A 141 -5.03 4.35 0.14
C THR A 141 -3.96 5.05 0.99
N LYS A 142 -4.04 6.38 1.17
CA LYS A 142 -3.11 7.14 2.01
C LYS A 142 -3.18 6.81 3.50
N MET A 143 -4.28 6.23 3.96
CA MET A 143 -4.53 5.87 5.35
C MET A 143 -4.13 4.43 5.66
N LEU A 144 -3.75 3.60 4.68
CA LEU A 144 -3.39 2.19 4.88
C LEU A 144 -2.22 1.98 5.87
N VAL A 145 -1.34 2.98 5.99
CA VAL A 145 -0.21 3.01 6.95
C VAL A 145 -0.52 3.87 8.17
N ASP A 146 -1.77 3.82 8.66
CA ASP A 146 -2.14 4.52 9.89
C ASP A 146 -1.24 4.04 11.05
N PRO A 147 -0.71 4.96 11.88
CA PRO A 147 0.14 4.57 13.01
C PRO A 147 -0.61 3.80 14.09
N ASP A 148 -1.94 3.90 14.13
CA ASP A 148 -2.77 3.10 15.02
C ASP A 148 -3.20 1.81 14.30
N PRO A 149 -2.87 0.62 14.84
CA PRO A 149 -3.13 -0.64 14.16
C PRO A 149 -4.62 -0.97 14.02
N GLU A 150 -5.48 -0.52 14.96
CA GLU A 150 -6.93 -0.75 14.87
C GLU A 150 -7.51 0.09 13.73
N VAL A 151 -7.07 1.35 13.61
CA VAL A 151 -7.45 2.21 12.48
C VAL A 151 -6.91 1.68 11.16
N ALA A 152 -5.67 1.17 11.12
CA ALA A 152 -5.08 0.60 9.90
C ALA A 152 -5.87 -0.63 9.41
N GLU A 153 -6.31 -1.50 10.32
CA GLU A 153 -7.15 -2.66 10.01
C GLU A 153 -8.52 -2.22 9.44
N GLU A 154 -9.19 -1.27 10.10
CA GLU A 154 -10.47 -0.72 9.59
C GLU A 154 -10.32 -0.09 8.20
N VAL A 155 -9.27 0.69 7.98
CA VAL A 155 -8.99 1.30 6.69
C VAL A 155 -8.75 0.24 5.62
N GLN A 156 -8.02 -0.84 5.94
CA GLN A 156 -7.79 -1.93 4.99
C GLN A 156 -9.11 -2.59 4.57
N ASP A 157 -10.02 -2.84 5.52
CA ASP A 157 -11.33 -3.42 5.23
C ASP A 157 -12.18 -2.52 4.32
N PHE A 158 -12.27 -1.23 4.64
CA PHE A 158 -12.98 -0.24 3.80
C PHE A 158 -12.33 -0.09 2.42
N TRP A 159 -11.00 -0.07 2.38
CA TRP A 159 -10.26 0.03 1.14
C TRP A 159 -10.49 -1.19 0.24
N ARG A 160 -10.45 -2.41 0.77
CA ARG A 160 -10.76 -3.64 0.02
C ARG A 160 -12.19 -3.62 -0.51
N GLY A 161 -13.15 -3.27 0.35
CA GLY A 161 -14.56 -3.17 -0.04
C GLY A 161 -14.77 -2.19 -1.20
N THR A 162 -14.15 -1.01 -1.11
CA THR A 162 -14.22 0.01 -2.15
C THR A 162 -13.45 -0.38 -3.41
N LEU A 163 -12.28 -1.01 -3.29
CA LEU A 163 -11.46 -1.48 -4.42
C LEU A 163 -12.19 -2.53 -5.25
N ALA A 164 -12.98 -3.40 -4.61
CA ALA A 164 -13.77 -4.43 -5.29
C ALA A 164 -14.81 -3.83 -6.25
N GLU A 165 -15.21 -2.57 -6.07
CA GLU A 165 -16.12 -1.85 -6.96
C GLU A 165 -15.45 -1.25 -8.20
N VAL A 166 -14.11 -1.29 -8.29
CA VAL A 166 -13.38 -0.75 -9.46
C VAL A 166 -13.53 -1.70 -10.65
N GLU A 167 -14.35 -1.31 -11.62
CA GLU A 167 -14.62 -2.11 -12.83
C GLU A 167 -13.49 -2.04 -13.87
N ASN A 168 -12.74 -0.94 -13.91
CA ASN A 168 -11.66 -0.78 -14.87
C ASN A 168 -10.38 -1.44 -14.33
N GLU A 169 -9.88 -2.45 -15.03
CA GLU A 169 -8.71 -3.22 -14.59
C GLU A 169 -7.43 -2.38 -14.48
N PHE A 170 -7.21 -1.43 -15.38
CA PHE A 170 -6.06 -0.53 -15.30
C PHE A 170 -6.14 0.37 -14.06
N ASP A 171 -7.30 1.00 -13.81
CA ASP A 171 -7.48 1.82 -12.61
C ASP A 171 -7.33 0.97 -11.33
N LYS A 172 -7.83 -0.27 -11.33
CA LYS A 172 -7.68 -1.19 -10.20
C LYS A 172 -6.21 -1.57 -9.97
N ALA A 173 -5.48 -1.88 -11.02
CA ALA A 173 -4.05 -2.18 -10.96
C ALA A 173 -3.22 -0.98 -10.47
N GLU A 174 -3.56 0.24 -10.87
CA GLU A 174 -2.92 1.45 -10.34
C GLU A 174 -3.20 1.64 -8.84
N MET A 175 -4.40 1.30 -8.37
CA MET A 175 -4.71 1.37 -6.93
C MET A 175 -3.98 0.30 -6.12
N LEU A 176 -3.88 -0.93 -6.63
CA LEU A 176 -3.10 -2.01 -6.03
C LEU A 176 -1.61 -1.67 -5.93
N ASP A 177 -1.05 -1.09 -7.00
CA ASP A 177 0.35 -0.64 -7.03
C ASP A 177 0.60 0.54 -6.08
N ALA A 178 -0.32 1.50 -6.01
CA ALA A 178 -0.23 2.61 -5.06
C ALA A 178 -0.30 2.13 -3.61
N ALA A 179 -1.11 1.11 -3.31
CA ALA A 179 -1.12 0.49 -1.98
C ALA A 179 0.23 -0.17 -1.66
N ALA A 180 0.77 -0.99 -2.57
CA ALA A 180 2.10 -1.58 -2.40
C ALA A 180 3.20 -0.52 -2.22
N GLU A 181 3.14 0.60 -2.96
CA GLU A 181 4.09 1.71 -2.84
C GLU A 181 4.07 2.36 -1.46
N ILE A 182 2.88 2.52 -0.87
CA ILE A 182 2.73 3.15 0.43
C ILE A 182 3.38 2.33 1.54
N PHE A 183 3.29 1.00 1.47
CA PHE A 183 3.97 0.13 2.41
C PHE A 183 5.47 0.00 2.11
N GLY A 184 5.86 0.00 0.84
CA GLY A 184 7.26 -0.14 0.44
C GLY A 184 7.87 -1.42 1.01
N ASP A 185 9.00 -1.29 1.71
CA ASP A 185 9.71 -2.42 2.33
C ASP A 185 8.99 -2.96 3.58
N ASP A 186 8.04 -2.20 4.15
CA ASP A 186 7.29 -2.57 5.35
C ASP A 186 5.99 -3.33 5.03
N ILE A 187 5.78 -3.71 3.76
CA ILE A 187 4.62 -4.52 3.36
C ILE A 187 4.64 -5.87 4.06
N THR A 188 3.51 -6.26 4.64
CA THR A 188 3.38 -7.56 5.30
C THR A 188 3.13 -8.65 4.25
N LEU A 189 3.58 -9.87 4.53
CA LEU A 189 3.31 -11.02 3.66
C LEU A 189 1.81 -11.23 3.43
N GLU A 190 0.99 -11.07 4.48
CA GLU A 190 -0.47 -11.20 4.42
C GLU A 190 -1.09 -10.16 3.48
N PHE A 191 -0.72 -8.88 3.62
CA PHE A 191 -1.26 -7.84 2.76
C PHE A 191 -0.79 -7.99 1.31
N LEU A 192 0.48 -8.40 1.11
CA LEU A 192 1.01 -8.68 -0.22
C LEU A 192 0.26 -9.83 -0.91
N ASP A 193 -0.06 -10.91 -0.18
CA ASP A 193 -0.85 -12.04 -0.69
C ASP A 193 -2.23 -11.57 -1.18
N ASP A 194 -2.90 -10.70 -0.42
CA ASP A 194 -4.19 -10.13 -0.85
C ASP A 194 -4.05 -9.27 -2.12
N LEU A 195 -2.99 -8.46 -2.23
CA LEU A 195 -2.74 -7.69 -3.45
C LEU A 195 -2.51 -8.61 -4.66
N ILE A 196 -1.78 -9.72 -4.47
CA ILE A 196 -1.50 -10.70 -5.51
C ILE A 196 -2.79 -11.40 -5.94
N ILE A 197 -3.66 -11.80 -5.01
CA ILE A 197 -4.97 -12.40 -5.32
C ILE A 197 -5.80 -11.45 -6.18
N GLU A 198 -5.82 -10.15 -5.85
CA GLU A 198 -6.55 -9.16 -6.64
C GLU A 198 -5.92 -8.91 -8.02
N LEU A 199 -4.59 -8.96 -8.13
CA LEU A 199 -3.88 -8.84 -9.42
C LEU A 199 -4.09 -10.08 -10.31
N ASP A 200 -4.17 -11.29 -9.75
CA ASP A 200 -4.41 -12.55 -10.48
C ASP A 200 -5.78 -12.59 -11.15
N MET A 201 -6.73 -11.77 -10.68
CA MET A 201 -8.04 -11.60 -11.31
C MET A 201 -8.05 -10.67 -12.53
N LEU A 202 -6.95 -9.96 -12.81
CA LEU A 202 -6.83 -9.02 -13.93
C LEU A 202 -6.24 -9.71 -15.17
N GLU A 203 -6.39 -9.08 -16.33
CA GLU A 203 -5.67 -9.52 -17.53
C GLU A 203 -4.15 -9.49 -17.32
N GLU A 204 -3.45 -10.48 -17.88
CA GLU A 204 -1.99 -10.66 -17.71
C GLU A 204 -1.19 -9.42 -18.13
N VAL A 205 -1.64 -8.74 -19.19
CA VAL A 205 -1.05 -7.50 -19.70
C VAL A 205 -1.12 -6.34 -18.69
N VAL A 206 -2.06 -6.41 -17.75
CA VAL A 206 -2.28 -5.41 -16.69
C VAL A 206 -1.56 -5.83 -15.40
N ALA A 207 -1.71 -7.10 -15.00
CA ALA A 207 -1.18 -7.63 -13.74
C ALA A 207 0.35 -7.74 -13.73
N LEU A 208 0.92 -8.32 -14.79
CA LEU A 208 2.35 -8.68 -14.85
C LEU A 208 3.28 -7.47 -14.65
N PRO A 209 3.06 -6.31 -15.30
CA PRO A 209 3.88 -5.13 -15.06
C PRO A 209 3.89 -4.69 -13.59
N LYS A 210 2.77 -4.81 -12.87
CA LYS A 210 2.68 -4.45 -11.46
C LYS A 210 3.45 -5.41 -10.56
N LEU A 211 3.31 -6.71 -10.79
CA LEU A 211 4.07 -7.74 -10.07
C LEU A 211 5.59 -7.57 -10.28
N ILE A 212 6.02 -7.24 -11.50
CA ILE A 212 7.43 -6.95 -11.80
C ILE A 212 7.93 -5.75 -10.98
N GLU A 213 7.17 -4.64 -10.92
CA GLU A 213 7.57 -3.46 -10.14
C GLU A 213 7.55 -3.71 -8.63
N MET A 214 6.62 -4.52 -8.12
CA MET A 214 6.64 -4.98 -6.72
C MET A 214 7.89 -5.83 -6.44
N LEU A 215 8.17 -6.83 -7.27
CA LEU A 215 9.32 -7.72 -7.11
C LEU A 215 10.64 -6.95 -7.14
N LYS A 216 10.77 -5.91 -7.97
CA LYS A 216 11.97 -5.05 -7.98
C LYS A 216 12.23 -4.37 -6.64
N ARG A 217 11.18 -3.94 -5.94
CA ARG A 217 11.27 -3.14 -4.71
C ARG A 217 11.49 -4.02 -3.48
N VAL A 218 10.75 -5.10 -3.35
CA VAL A 218 10.73 -5.94 -2.14
C VAL A 218 12.04 -6.68 -1.95
N GLU A 219 12.58 -6.64 -0.74
CA GLU A 219 13.81 -7.35 -0.35
C GLU A 219 13.59 -8.47 0.69
N ASP A 220 12.41 -8.51 1.33
CA ASP A 220 12.05 -9.62 2.22
C ASP A 220 11.92 -10.92 1.43
N GLN A 221 12.55 -12.00 1.90
CA GLN A 221 12.67 -13.23 1.12
C GLN A 221 11.32 -13.96 0.98
N GLU A 222 10.47 -13.94 2.00
CA GLU A 222 9.16 -14.61 1.93
C GLU A 222 8.26 -13.89 0.93
N CYS A 223 8.29 -12.54 0.93
CA CYS A 223 7.57 -11.73 -0.03
C CYS A 223 8.13 -11.87 -1.46
N VAL A 224 9.46 -11.97 -1.61
CA VAL A 224 10.11 -12.25 -2.90
C VAL A 224 9.68 -13.60 -3.45
N ASP A 225 9.68 -14.65 -2.62
CA ASP A 225 9.29 -16.00 -3.04
C ASP A 225 7.82 -16.02 -3.50
N LEU A 226 6.92 -15.33 -2.77
CA LEU A 226 5.52 -15.20 -3.13
C LEU A 226 5.31 -14.48 -4.48
N LEU A 227 6.04 -13.37 -4.70
CA LEU A 227 5.98 -12.65 -5.98
C LEU A 227 6.57 -13.46 -7.14
N ILE A 228 7.62 -14.26 -6.90
CA ILE A 228 8.18 -15.17 -7.90
C ILE A 228 7.13 -16.22 -8.28
N GLU A 229 6.42 -16.81 -7.32
CA GLU A 229 5.35 -17.78 -7.57
C GLU A 229 4.21 -17.18 -8.39
N ALA A 230 3.74 -15.99 -8.02
CA ALA A 230 2.69 -15.28 -8.77
C ALA A 230 3.11 -15.00 -10.22
N ILE A 231 4.34 -14.53 -10.43
CA ILE A 231 4.87 -14.26 -11.77
C ILE A 231 5.03 -15.55 -12.58
N ASP A 232 5.53 -16.63 -11.97
CA ASP A 232 5.72 -17.92 -12.65
C ASP A 232 4.38 -18.53 -13.10
N SER A 233 3.33 -18.35 -12.29
CA SER A 233 1.95 -18.75 -12.64
C SER A 233 1.46 -18.08 -13.94
N ILE A 234 1.78 -16.79 -14.12
CA ILE A 234 1.40 -16.02 -15.32
C ILE A 234 2.28 -16.39 -16.52
N VAL A 235 3.61 -16.41 -16.34
CA VAL A 235 4.55 -16.63 -17.45
C VAL A 235 4.49 -18.09 -17.96
N ALA A 236 4.10 -19.04 -17.12
CA ALA A 236 3.94 -20.46 -17.44
C ALA A 236 5.16 -21.06 -18.17
N SER A 237 6.37 -20.70 -17.71
CA SER A 237 7.64 -21.16 -18.27
C SER A 237 7.88 -22.65 -18.01
N ASP A 238 8.59 -23.33 -18.92
CA ASP A 238 9.06 -24.72 -18.72
C ASP A 238 10.08 -24.84 -17.58
N GLU A 239 10.74 -23.73 -17.22
CA GLU A 239 11.75 -23.66 -16.15
C GLU A 239 11.28 -22.70 -15.05
N THR A 240 11.03 -23.24 -13.85
CA THR A 240 10.62 -22.45 -12.68
C THR A 240 11.78 -21.59 -12.19
N PRO A 241 11.63 -20.25 -12.14
CA PRO A 241 12.68 -19.37 -11.67
C PRO A 241 12.97 -19.63 -10.19
N THR A 242 14.25 -19.67 -9.82
CA THR A 242 14.70 -19.92 -8.43
C THR A 242 15.31 -18.68 -7.78
N THR A 243 15.43 -17.58 -8.53
CA THR A 243 15.98 -16.32 -8.05
C THR A 243 15.16 -15.14 -8.54
N LYS A 244 15.17 -14.05 -7.76
CA LYS A 244 14.58 -12.75 -8.14
C LYS A 244 15.06 -12.27 -9.51
N ALA A 245 16.35 -12.46 -9.83
CA ALA A 245 16.91 -12.04 -11.11
C ALA A 245 16.40 -12.88 -12.29
N ASP A 246 16.28 -14.20 -12.12
CA ASP A 246 15.79 -15.10 -13.18
C ASP A 246 14.30 -14.83 -13.45
N SER A 247 13.48 -14.70 -12.40
CA SER A 247 12.06 -14.37 -12.52
C SER A 247 11.85 -13.04 -13.25
N LEU A 248 12.60 -11.99 -12.88
CA LEU A 248 12.52 -10.70 -13.56
C LEU A 248 12.91 -10.79 -15.05
N LEU A 249 13.93 -11.57 -15.40
CA LEU A 249 14.35 -11.75 -16.79
C LEU A 249 13.28 -12.46 -17.62
N GLN A 250 12.68 -13.53 -17.08
CA GLN A 250 11.61 -14.26 -17.74
C GLN A 250 10.36 -13.39 -17.89
N ALA A 251 9.93 -12.72 -16.82
CA ALA A 251 8.77 -11.84 -16.81
C ALA A 251 8.89 -10.69 -17.80
N LEU A 252 10.05 -10.02 -17.87
CA LEU A 252 10.28 -8.93 -18.82
C LEU A 252 10.31 -9.42 -20.27
N ALA A 253 10.81 -10.63 -20.54
CA ALA A 253 10.75 -11.21 -21.88
C ALA A 253 9.30 -11.50 -22.28
N TYR A 254 8.52 -12.10 -21.38
CA TYR A 254 7.12 -12.41 -21.63
C TYR A 254 6.26 -11.14 -21.79
N GLN A 255 6.51 -10.09 -21.00
CA GLN A 255 5.84 -8.80 -21.17
C GLN A 255 6.04 -8.22 -22.57
N ILE A 256 7.25 -8.34 -23.16
CA ILE A 256 7.50 -7.88 -24.53
C ILE A 256 6.67 -8.68 -25.54
N GLU A 257 6.54 -9.99 -25.34
CA GLU A 257 5.71 -10.85 -26.20
C GLU A 257 4.24 -10.44 -26.12
N LEU A 258 3.70 -10.20 -24.93
CA LEU A 258 2.33 -9.70 -24.73
C LEU A 258 2.10 -8.35 -25.42
N GLU A 259 3.05 -7.42 -25.32
CA GLU A 259 2.98 -6.11 -25.99
C GLU A 259 3.01 -6.25 -27.52
N GLU A 260 3.78 -7.20 -28.06
CA GLU A 260 3.81 -7.49 -29.50
C GLU A 260 2.48 -8.08 -29.98
N GLU A 261 1.91 -9.05 -29.25
CA GLU A 261 0.60 -9.63 -29.57
C GLU A 261 -0.52 -8.58 -29.55
N ALA A 262 -0.56 -7.76 -28.51
CA ALA A 262 -1.52 -6.66 -28.40
C ALA A 262 -1.40 -5.64 -29.55
N ALA A 263 -0.18 -5.41 -30.06
CA ALA A 263 0.04 -4.51 -31.19
C ALA A 263 -0.41 -5.10 -32.53
N GLU A 264 -0.37 -6.42 -32.71
CA GLU A 264 -0.84 -7.10 -33.92
C GLU A 264 -2.37 -7.05 -34.08
N ASP A 265 -3.12 -7.03 -32.97
CA ASP A 265 -4.58 -6.90 -32.98
C ASP A 265 -5.08 -5.49 -33.38
N ILE A 266 -4.19 -4.48 -33.42
CA ILE A 266 -4.51 -3.09 -33.79
C ILE A 266 -4.17 -2.82 -35.28
N THR A 267 -4.17 -3.84 -36.15
CA THR A 267 -3.98 -3.59 -37.59
C THR A 267 -5.08 -2.68 -38.17
N PRO A 268 -4.73 -1.63 -38.96
CA PRO A 268 -5.72 -0.70 -39.46
C PRO A 268 -6.72 -1.40 -40.39
N ALA A 269 -8.02 -1.18 -40.15
CA ALA A 269 -9.08 -1.54 -41.08
C ALA A 269 -8.66 -1.22 -42.52
N GLU A 270 -8.81 -2.21 -43.40
CA GLU A 270 -8.39 -2.13 -44.81
C GLU A 270 -8.77 -0.77 -45.42
N PRO A 271 -7.88 -0.14 -46.22
CA PRO A 271 -8.21 1.09 -46.90
C PRO A 271 -9.45 0.85 -47.76
N ILE A 272 -10.53 1.58 -47.48
CA ILE A 272 -11.76 1.57 -48.26
C ILE A 272 -11.41 1.95 -49.70
N THR A 273 -11.15 0.93 -50.52
CA THR A 273 -10.73 1.08 -51.91
C THR A 273 -11.96 0.94 -52.79
N GLU A 274 -12.92 1.86 -52.65
CA GLU A 274 -13.97 2.00 -53.66
C GLU A 274 -14.11 3.48 -54.05
N LEU A 275 -13.28 3.87 -55.02
CA LEU A 275 -13.58 4.95 -55.94
C LEU A 275 -14.55 4.39 -57.01
N PRO A 276 -15.84 4.77 -57.04
CA PRO A 276 -16.65 4.50 -58.20
C PRO A 276 -16.19 5.38 -59.37
N THR A 277 -15.58 4.70 -60.33
CA THR A 277 -15.22 5.22 -61.65
C THR A 277 -16.44 5.81 -62.36
N ALA A 278 -16.24 6.98 -62.96
CA ALA A 278 -17.23 7.77 -63.67
C ALA A 278 -18.08 6.97 -64.70
N ILE A 279 -19.38 7.27 -64.75
CA ILE A 279 -20.17 7.11 -65.98
C ILE A 279 -20.55 8.51 -66.49
N VAL A 280 -19.72 8.99 -67.41
CA VAL A 280 -20.11 9.99 -68.39
C VAL A 280 -21.19 9.37 -69.30
N ARG A 281 -22.35 10.01 -69.42
CA ARG A 281 -23.18 9.92 -70.64
C ARG A 281 -23.66 11.30 -71.08
N PRO A 282 -23.62 11.58 -72.40
CA PRO A 282 -23.94 12.90 -72.94
C PRO A 282 -25.43 13.09 -73.28
N ARG A 283 -25.85 14.36 -73.15
CA ARG A 283 -26.87 15.15 -73.88
C ARG A 283 -28.27 14.57 -74.15
N LYS A 284 -29.28 15.39 -73.80
CA LYS A 284 -30.09 16.11 -74.80
C LYS A 284 -30.30 17.56 -74.35
#